data_AF-A0A7G2JXK0-F1
#
_entry.id   AF-A0A7G2JXK0-F1
#
_cell.length_a   1.000
_cell.length_b   1.000
_cell.length_c   1.000
_cell.angle_alpha   90.00
_cell.angle_beta   90.00
_cell.angle_gamma   90.00
#
_symmetry.space_group_name_H-M   'P 1'
#
loop_
_entity.id
_entity.type
_entity.pdbx_description
1 polymer ?
#
loop_
_entity_poly.entity_id
_entity_poly.type
_entity_poly.pdbx_seq_one_letter_code
_entity_poly.pdbx_strand_id
1 'polypeptide(L)'
;TQPRNQTERWLIDTVSRQAQKAGIPMPDVAIYHSPDVNAFATGATKSNSLVAVSTGLLNNMTEAEAEAVLAHEISHISNGDMVTMALLQGVLNTFVIFLSRVIATAVASSRNNNGEETRSSGIYFLVSMVLEMLFGVLASIIAMWFSRYRE
;
A
#
# COMPACT_ATOMS: atom_id res chain seq x y z
N THR A 1 10.71 20.11 12.51
CA THR A 1 12.05 19.74 13.01
C THR A 1 13.05 20.81 12.61
N GLN A 2 13.99 21.22 13.48
CA GLN A 2 15.01 22.23 13.13
C GLN A 2 16.19 21.55 12.44
N PRO A 3 16.69 22.05 11.28
CA PRO A 3 17.80 21.44 10.57
C PRO A 3 19.12 21.60 11.33
N ARG A 4 19.92 20.53 11.42
CA ARG A 4 21.22 20.50 12.10
C ARG A 4 22.39 20.77 11.17
N ASN A 5 22.22 20.56 9.87
CA ASN A 5 23.25 20.77 8.85
C ASN A 5 22.63 21.37 7.57
N GLN A 6 23.49 21.73 6.61
CA GLN A 6 23.07 22.36 5.35
C GLN A 6 22.21 21.42 4.50
N THR A 7 22.55 20.12 4.46
CA THR A 7 21.80 19.10 3.71
C THR A 7 20.39 18.90 4.26
N GLU A 8 20.22 18.83 5.58
CA GLU A 8 18.91 18.76 6.24
C GLU A 8 18.08 20.00 5.97
N ARG A 9 18.71 21.19 5.97
CA ARG A 9 18.01 22.44 5.63
C ARG A 9 17.54 22.41 4.18
N TRP A 10 18.43 22.07 3.25
CA TRP A 10 18.10 21.92 1.83
C TRP A 10 16.97 20.90 1.61
N LEU A 11 17.01 19.76 2.31
CA LEU A 11 16.00 18.72 2.17
C LEU A 11 14.63 19.19 2.66
N ILE A 12 14.57 19.82 3.84
CA ILE A 12 13.33 20.38 4.39
C ILE A 12 12.76 21.47 3.47
N ASP A 13 13.60 22.38 2.99
CA ASP A 13 13.17 23.47 2.11
C ASP A 13 12.67 22.95 0.75
N THR A 14 13.31 21.90 0.23
CA THR A 14 12.92 21.24 -1.02
C THR A 14 11.58 20.52 -0.88
N VAL A 15 11.42 19.68 0.16
CA VAL A 15 10.16 19.00 0.43
C VAL A 15 9.04 20.01 0.70
N SER A 16 9.31 21.09 1.44
CA SER A 16 8.35 22.18 1.69
C SER A 16 7.87 22.85 0.40
N ARG A 17 8.81 23.22 -0.48
CA ARG A 17 8.50 23.83 -1.78
C ARG A 17 7.67 22.88 -2.66
N GLN A 18 8.01 21.60 -2.69
CA GLN A 18 7.31 20.60 -3.49
C GLN A 18 5.93 20.29 -2.93
N ALA A 19 5.79 20.16 -1.61
CA ALA A 19 4.51 19.97 -0.94
C ALA A 19 3.55 21.13 -1.21
N GLN A 20 4.04 22.37 -1.12
CA GLN A 20 3.26 23.57 -1.48
C GLN A 20 2.81 23.56 -2.94
N LYS A 21 3.70 23.23 -3.88
CA LYS A 21 3.36 23.10 -5.30
C LYS A 21 2.32 22.00 -5.56
N ALA A 22 2.41 20.89 -4.83
CA ALA A 22 1.48 19.77 -4.93
C ALA A 22 0.16 19.99 -4.17
N GLY A 23 0.02 21.10 -3.44
CA GLY A 23 -1.18 21.45 -2.67
C GLY A 23 -1.42 20.53 -1.47
N ILE A 24 -0.36 19.94 -0.89
CA ILE A 24 -0.45 19.06 0.28
C ILE A 24 0.17 19.71 1.53
N PRO A 25 -0.28 19.34 2.74
CA PRO A 25 0.42 19.70 3.97
C PRO A 25 1.87 19.23 3.95
N MET A 26 2.75 19.94 4.65
CA MET A 26 4.16 19.57 4.76
C MET A 26 4.31 18.15 5.32
N PRO A 27 4.88 17.20 4.57
CA PRO A 27 5.20 15.88 5.09
C PRO A 27 6.29 15.96 6.15
N ASP A 28 6.29 15.00 7.07
CA ASP A 28 7.45 14.75 7.91
C ASP A 28 8.63 14.33 7.05
N VAL A 29 9.84 14.75 7.43
CA VAL A 29 11.07 14.44 6.71
C VAL A 29 11.98 13.66 7.63
N ALA A 30 12.40 12.48 7.18
CA ALA A 30 13.34 11.63 7.89
C ALA A 30 14.54 11.26 7.01
N ILE A 31 15.69 11.14 7.64
CA ILE A 31 16.89 10.57 7.03
C ILE A 31 17.18 9.27 7.76
N TYR A 32 17.37 8.18 7.02
CA TYR A 32 17.73 6.89 7.59
C TYR A 32 19.07 6.40 7.07
N HIS A 33 19.78 5.64 7.89
CA HIS A 33 21.11 5.17 7.54
C HIS A 33 21.00 3.90 6.68
N SER A 34 21.36 4.02 5.41
CA SER A 34 21.55 2.91 4.48
C SER A 34 22.55 3.32 3.40
N PRO A 35 23.43 2.42 2.93
CA PRO A 35 24.30 2.68 1.79
C PRO A 35 23.54 2.70 0.45
N ASP A 36 22.33 2.15 0.40
CA ASP A 36 21.53 2.07 -0.82
C ASP A 36 21.02 3.44 -1.23
N VAL A 37 20.94 3.71 -2.54
CA VAL A 37 20.33 4.94 -3.09
C VAL A 37 18.82 4.75 -3.12
N ASN A 38 18.11 5.26 -2.12
CA ASN A 38 16.66 5.10 -2.01
C ASN A 38 15.99 6.28 -1.29
N ALA A 39 14.78 6.61 -1.73
CA ALA A 39 13.83 7.47 -1.04
C ALA A 39 12.45 6.84 -1.18
N PHE A 40 11.61 7.01 -0.16
CA PHE A 40 10.22 6.58 -0.24
C PHE A 40 9.31 7.55 0.50
N ALA A 41 8.10 7.68 -0.03
CA ALA A 41 7.01 8.39 0.60
C ALA A 41 5.96 7.42 1.17
N THR A 42 5.43 7.72 2.35
CA THR A 42 4.31 6.98 2.94
C THR A 42 3.36 7.93 3.65
N GLY A 43 2.08 7.56 3.76
CA GLY A 43 1.11 8.36 4.48
C GLY A 43 -0.30 7.82 4.34
N ALA A 44 -0.99 7.62 5.46
CA ALA A 44 -2.40 7.21 5.46
C ALA A 44 -3.33 8.34 4.98
N THR A 45 -2.87 9.59 5.07
CA THR A 45 -3.59 10.78 4.58
C THR A 45 -2.57 11.81 4.11
N LYS A 46 -2.98 12.75 3.26
CA LYS A 46 -2.13 13.88 2.83
C LYS A 46 -1.59 14.68 4.03
N SER A 47 -2.38 14.81 5.08
CA SER A 47 -2.04 15.51 6.33
C SER A 47 -1.12 14.73 7.27
N ASN A 48 -0.99 13.42 7.10
CA ASN A 48 -0.12 12.57 7.89
C ASN A 48 0.73 11.72 6.95
N SER A 49 1.71 12.39 6.34
CA SER A 49 2.63 11.81 5.37
C SER A 49 4.08 12.03 5.80
N LEU A 50 4.96 11.12 5.38
CA LEU A 50 6.37 11.05 5.70
C LEU A 50 7.14 10.80 4.41
N VAL A 51 8.20 11.55 4.20
CA VAL A 51 9.21 11.33 3.17
C VAL A 51 10.50 10.91 3.87
N ALA A 52 11.00 9.73 3.56
CA ALA A 52 12.22 9.18 4.13
C ALA A 52 13.29 9.03 3.05
N VAL A 53 14.50 9.52 3.32
CA VAL A 53 15.63 9.51 2.39
C VAL A 53 16.81 8.77 3.00
N SER A 54 17.47 7.91 2.24
CA SER A 54 18.66 7.20 2.72
C SER A 54 19.90 8.11 2.71
N THR A 55 20.86 7.83 3.59
CA THR A 55 22.19 8.44 3.51
C THR A 55 22.90 8.13 2.19
N GLY A 56 22.67 6.94 1.62
CA GLY A 56 23.21 6.54 0.32
C GLY A 56 22.72 7.45 -0.81
N LEU A 57 21.44 7.82 -0.80
CA LEU A 57 20.89 8.75 -1.80
C LEU A 57 21.53 10.13 -1.70
N LEU A 58 21.57 10.69 -0.49
CA LEU A 58 22.16 12.02 -0.24
C LEU A 58 23.64 12.10 -0.60
N ASN A 59 24.37 10.99 -0.50
CA ASN A 59 25.81 10.94 -0.79
C ASN A 59 26.13 10.65 -2.25
N ASN A 60 25.25 9.96 -2.98
CA ASN A 60 25.52 9.49 -4.34
C ASN A 60 24.77 10.27 -5.43
N MET A 61 23.73 11.03 -5.08
CA MET A 61 22.99 11.85 -6.04
C MET A 61 23.32 13.34 -5.86
N THR A 62 23.28 14.08 -6.97
CA THR A 62 23.30 15.54 -6.93
C THR A 62 21.99 16.09 -6.35
N GLU A 63 22.01 17.33 -5.87
CA GLU A 63 20.78 17.99 -5.36
C GLU A 63 19.66 18.01 -6.41
N ALA A 64 19.98 18.22 -7.69
CA ALA A 64 19.00 18.23 -8.77
C ALA A 64 18.36 16.85 -9.01
N GLU A 65 19.15 15.79 -8.98
CA GLU A 65 18.65 14.41 -9.13
C GLU A 65 17.79 14.00 -7.93
N ALA A 66 18.26 14.30 -6.72
CA ALA A 66 17.52 14.03 -5.50
C ALA A 66 16.22 14.84 -5.45
N GLU A 67 16.22 16.12 -5.88
CA GLU A 67 15.00 16.92 -6.00
C GLU A 67 13.98 16.27 -6.94
N ALA A 68 14.43 15.75 -8.09
CA ALA A 68 13.55 15.06 -9.04
C ALA A 68 12.92 13.79 -8.45
N VAL A 69 13.70 12.98 -7.72
CA VAL A 69 13.19 11.78 -7.02
C VAL A 69 12.17 12.18 -5.96
N LEU A 70 12.47 13.18 -5.13
CA LEU A 70 11.54 13.65 -4.09
C LEU A 70 10.24 14.20 -4.69
N ALA A 71 10.33 14.90 -5.83
CA ALA A 71 9.15 15.40 -6.53
C ALA A 71 8.25 14.25 -7.00
N HIS A 72 8.83 13.17 -7.52
CA HIS A 72 8.12 11.97 -7.91
C HIS A 72 7.41 11.32 -6.71
N GLU A 73 8.14 11.13 -5.60
CA GLU A 73 7.58 10.54 -4.37
C GLU A 73 6.45 11.40 -3.77
N ILE A 74 6.58 12.74 -3.78
CA ILE A 74 5.53 13.66 -3.33
C ILE A 74 4.30 13.60 -4.24
N SER A 75 4.47 13.35 -5.53
CA SER A 75 3.33 13.18 -6.44
C SER A 75 2.47 11.98 -6.04
N HIS A 76 3.07 10.88 -5.58
CA HIS A 76 2.35 9.72 -5.05
C HIS A 76 1.58 10.04 -3.76
N ILE A 77 2.14 10.86 -2.87
CA ILE A 77 1.42 11.35 -1.68
C ILE A 77 0.23 12.21 -2.10
N SER A 78 0.43 13.13 -3.05
CA SER A 78 -0.64 14.03 -3.51
C SER A 78 -1.78 13.29 -4.21
N ASN A 79 -1.48 12.21 -4.92
CA ASN A 79 -2.49 11.36 -5.54
C ASN A 79 -3.16 10.40 -4.54
N GLY A 80 -2.58 10.21 -3.35
CA GLY A 80 -3.12 9.30 -2.34
C GLY A 80 -2.95 7.83 -2.73
N ASP A 81 -1.95 7.56 -3.56
CA ASP A 81 -1.73 6.29 -4.24
C ASP A 81 -1.62 5.12 -3.27
N MET A 82 -0.89 5.29 -2.17
CA MET A 82 -0.68 4.24 -1.18
C MET A 82 -2.00 3.86 -0.47
N VAL A 83 -2.87 4.84 -0.20
CA VAL A 83 -4.15 4.61 0.49
C VAL A 83 -5.13 3.91 -0.42
N THR A 84 -5.26 4.35 -1.68
CA THR A 84 -6.16 3.72 -2.63
C THR A 84 -5.79 2.26 -2.87
N MET A 85 -4.49 1.96 -2.93
CA MET A 85 -4.00 0.58 -3.01
C MET A 85 -4.33 -0.26 -1.78
N ALA A 86 -4.06 0.26 -0.59
CA ALA A 86 -4.37 -0.44 0.65
C ALA A 86 -5.87 -0.72 0.78
N LEU A 87 -6.71 0.26 0.45
CA LEU A 87 -8.17 0.11 0.46
C LEU A 87 -8.63 -0.91 -0.57
N LEU A 88 -8.13 -0.85 -1.81
CA LEU A 88 -8.46 -1.81 -2.85
C LEU A 88 -8.07 -3.23 -2.43
N GLN A 89 -6.87 -3.43 -1.88
CA GLN A 89 -6.43 -4.73 -1.40
C GLN A 89 -7.26 -5.24 -0.22
N GLY A 90 -7.65 -4.37 0.71
CA GLY A 90 -8.56 -4.70 1.80
C GLY A 90 -9.95 -5.13 1.32
N VAL A 91 -10.52 -4.39 0.34
CA VAL A 91 -11.80 -4.72 -0.28
C VAL A 91 -11.72 -6.05 -1.02
N LEU A 92 -10.69 -6.25 -1.86
CA LEU A 92 -10.49 -7.50 -2.58
C LEU A 92 -10.35 -8.70 -1.64
N ASN A 93 -9.52 -8.58 -0.60
CA ASN A 93 -9.35 -9.64 0.39
C ASN A 93 -10.67 -9.97 1.11
N THR A 94 -11.47 -8.94 1.42
CA THR A 94 -12.80 -9.14 2.01
C THR A 94 -13.70 -9.95 1.09
N PHE A 95 -13.72 -9.63 -0.21
CA PHE A 95 -14.51 -10.39 -1.19
C PHE A 95 -14.02 -11.82 -1.35
N VAL A 96 -12.70 -12.03 -1.43
CA VAL A 96 -12.08 -13.37 -1.50
C VAL A 96 -12.55 -14.23 -0.33
N ILE A 97 -12.39 -13.74 0.90
CA ILE A 97 -12.76 -14.50 2.11
C ILE A 97 -14.27 -14.68 2.19
N PHE A 98 -15.05 -13.63 1.95
CA PHE A 98 -16.51 -13.67 2.07
C PHE A 98 -17.13 -14.65 1.08
N LEU A 99 -16.81 -14.54 -0.21
CA LEU A 99 -17.35 -15.39 -1.26
C LEU A 99 -16.95 -16.85 -1.05
N SER A 100 -15.68 -17.10 -0.72
CA SER A 100 -15.19 -18.45 -0.41
C SER A 100 -15.96 -19.09 0.74
N ARG A 101 -16.22 -18.33 1.81
CA ARG A 101 -16.96 -18.83 2.98
C ARG A 101 -18.44 -19.07 2.70
N VAL A 102 -19.09 -18.20 1.92
CA VAL A 102 -20.49 -18.36 1.52
C VAL A 102 -20.66 -19.61 0.67
N ILE A 103 -19.80 -19.80 -0.34
CA ILE A 103 -19.85 -20.97 -1.22
C ILE A 103 -19.48 -22.24 -0.44
N ALA A 104 -18.40 -22.22 0.35
CA ALA A 104 -18.01 -23.36 1.17
C ALA A 104 -19.12 -23.76 2.16
N THR A 105 -19.82 -22.77 2.74
CA THR A 105 -21.00 -23.01 3.57
C THR A 105 -22.10 -23.69 2.78
N ALA A 106 -22.48 -23.15 1.62
CA ALA A 106 -23.56 -23.69 0.81
C ALA A 106 -23.27 -25.14 0.37
N VAL A 107 -22.02 -25.44 0.01
CA VAL A 107 -21.58 -26.77 -0.44
C VAL A 107 -21.45 -27.76 0.73
N ALA A 108 -20.98 -27.31 1.89
CA ALA A 108 -20.79 -28.17 3.06
C ALA A 108 -22.07 -28.41 3.87
N SER A 109 -23.12 -27.62 3.62
CA SER A 109 -24.43 -27.77 4.26
C SER A 109 -25.21 -28.86 3.55
N SER A 110 -25.44 -29.99 4.24
CA SER A 110 -26.29 -31.05 3.75
C SER A 110 -27.49 -31.20 4.68
N ARG A 111 -28.68 -31.31 4.10
CA ARG A 111 -29.92 -31.50 4.83
C ARG A 111 -30.29 -32.97 4.84
N ASN A 112 -30.32 -33.57 6.02
CA ASN A 112 -30.72 -34.96 6.18
C ASN A 112 -32.25 -35.10 6.06
N ASN A 113 -32.75 -36.30 5.79
CA ASN A 113 -34.19 -36.60 5.63
C ASN A 113 -35.05 -36.24 6.87
N ASN A 114 -34.42 -36.11 8.05
CA ASN A 114 -35.08 -35.70 9.30
C ASN A 114 -35.18 -34.17 9.47
N GLY A 115 -34.73 -33.38 8.50
CA GLY A 115 -34.73 -31.91 8.58
C GLY A 115 -33.59 -31.31 9.40
N GLU A 116 -32.70 -32.13 9.95
CA GLU A 116 -31.48 -31.67 10.63
C GLU A 116 -30.44 -31.20 9.60
N GLU A 117 -29.94 -29.98 9.79
CA GLU A 117 -28.81 -29.45 9.02
C GLU A 117 -27.50 -29.98 9.61
N THR A 118 -26.77 -30.77 8.83
CA THR A 118 -25.43 -31.23 9.19
C THR A 118 -24.42 -30.54 8.29
N ARG A 119 -23.49 -29.80 8.89
CA ARG A 119 -22.38 -29.17 8.17
C ARG A 119 -21.17 -30.10 8.19
N SER A 120 -20.73 -30.55 7.01
CA SER A 120 -19.50 -31.33 6.91
C SER A 120 -18.29 -30.41 7.06
N SER A 121 -17.67 -30.42 8.25
CA SER A 121 -16.50 -29.59 8.54
C SER A 121 -15.35 -29.85 7.57
N GLY A 122 -15.13 -31.11 7.15
CA GLY A 122 -14.06 -31.46 6.21
C GLY A 122 -14.29 -30.91 4.80
N ILE A 123 -15.54 -30.98 4.31
CA ILE A 123 -15.90 -30.41 3.00
C ILE A 123 -15.77 -28.89 3.04
N TYR A 124 -16.24 -28.25 4.13
CA TYR A 124 -16.11 -26.81 4.32
C TYR A 124 -14.66 -26.35 4.19
N PHE A 125 -13.73 -26.96 4.94
CA PHE A 125 -12.32 -26.57 4.91
C PHE A 125 -11.66 -26.79 3.55
N LEU A 126 -11.94 -27.90 2.88
CA LEU A 126 -11.38 -28.20 1.57
C LEU A 126 -11.88 -27.17 0.54
N VAL A 127 -13.19 -26.93 0.49
CA VAL A 127 -13.79 -26.00 -0.48
C VAL A 127 -13.34 -24.57 -0.20
N SER A 128 -13.31 -24.12 1.06
CA SER A 128 -12.85 -22.76 1.39
C SER A 128 -11.38 -22.56 1.00
N MET A 129 -10.50 -23.53 1.24
CA MET A 129 -9.09 -23.44 0.87
C MET A 129 -8.90 -23.30 -0.65
N VAL A 130 -9.60 -24.12 -1.43
CA VAL A 130 -9.50 -24.07 -2.90
C VAL A 130 -10.05 -22.74 -3.42
N LEU A 131 -11.20 -22.28 -2.93
CA LEU A 131 -11.81 -21.03 -3.36
C LEU A 131 -10.99 -19.79 -2.95
N GLU A 132 -10.43 -19.76 -1.75
CA GLU A 132 -9.55 -18.67 -1.30
C GLU A 132 -8.30 -18.57 -2.17
N MET A 133 -7.71 -19.71 -2.56
CA MET A 133 -6.58 -19.73 -3.49
C MET A 133 -6.98 -19.19 -4.87
N LEU A 134 -8.09 -19.69 -5.43
CA LEU A 134 -8.57 -19.27 -6.75
C LEU A 134 -8.93 -17.78 -6.79
N PHE A 135 -9.77 -17.33 -5.86
CA PHE A 135 -10.15 -15.92 -5.79
C PHE A 135 -8.97 -15.03 -5.41
N GLY A 136 -8.03 -15.51 -4.59
CA GLY A 136 -6.80 -14.80 -4.26
C GLY A 136 -5.93 -14.52 -5.50
N VAL A 137 -5.81 -15.48 -6.42
CA VAL A 137 -5.12 -15.28 -7.70
C VAL A 137 -5.88 -14.28 -8.58
N LEU A 138 -7.20 -14.35 -8.66
CA LEU A 138 -7.99 -13.37 -9.42
C LEU A 138 -7.87 -11.96 -8.84
N ALA A 139 -7.92 -11.83 -7.51
CA ALA A 139 -7.74 -10.57 -6.80
C ALA A 139 -6.35 -9.98 -7.04
N SER A 140 -5.29 -10.80 -7.04
CA SER A 140 -3.93 -10.30 -7.29
C SER A 140 -3.77 -9.76 -8.71
N ILE A 141 -4.41 -10.36 -9.72
CA ILE A 141 -4.44 -9.84 -11.09
C ILE A 141 -5.08 -8.44 -11.13
N ILE A 142 -6.22 -8.26 -10.46
CA ILE A 142 -6.91 -6.96 -10.39
C ILE A 142 -6.02 -5.92 -9.69
N ALA A 143 -5.40 -6.28 -8.57
CA ALA A 143 -4.51 -5.38 -7.82
C ALA A 143 -3.28 -4.97 -8.65
N MET A 144 -2.63 -5.92 -9.31
CA MET A 144 -1.48 -5.65 -10.18
C MET A 144 -1.84 -4.77 -11.37
N TRP A 145 -3.00 -5.02 -12.00
CA TRP A 145 -3.48 -4.17 -13.10
C TRP A 145 -3.74 -2.74 -12.64
N PHE A 146 -4.39 -2.56 -11.49
CA PHE A 146 -4.64 -1.23 -10.93
C PHE A 146 -3.33 -0.51 -10.54
N SER A 147 -2.30 -1.24 -10.11
CA SER A 147 -0.97 -0.67 -9.81
C SER A 147 -0.36 -0.01 -11.02
N ARG A 148 -0.39 -0.73 -12.14
CA ARG A 148 0.19 -0.26 -13.39
C ARG A 148 -0.62 0.84 -14.07
N TYR A 149 -1.91 0.95 -13.77
CA TYR A 149 -2.74 2.05 -14.28
C TYR A 149 -2.44 3.38 -13.57
N ARG A 150 -1.98 3.31 -12.32
CA ARG A 150 -1.71 4.46 -11.46
C ARG A 150 -0.29 5.03 -11.61
N GLU A 151 0.67 4.15 -11.87
CA GLU A 151 2.07 4.49 -12.23
C GLU A 151 2.16 5.06 -13.64
#